data_AF-A0A1F7TEN9-F1
#
_entry.id   AF-A0A1F7TEN9-F1
#
_cell.length_a   1.000
_cell.length_b   1.000
_cell.length_c   1.000
_cell.angle_alpha   90.00
_cell.angle_beta   90.00
_cell.angle_gamma   90.00
#
_symmetry.space_group_name_H-M   'P 1'
#
loop_
_entity.id
_entity.type
_entity.pdbx_description
1 polymer ?
#
loop_
_entity_poly.entity_id
_entity_poly.type
_entity_poly.pdbx_seq_one_letter_code
_entity_poly.pdbx_strand_id
1 'polypeptide(L)'
;MFGEWRFTRRKVLDFFLGGGLLGMLASMAYPVLRYLMPAKAAAVSTGDVRAAGAAELKPNSAKIFRFGSEPAILVRTPSGEYRAFSAVCTHLSCTVQYRADLEHIWCACHNGHFDLYGRNIGGPPPRPLAAYPAAVRGKEIYVSRKA
;
A
#
# COMPACT_ATOMS: atom_id res chain seq x y z
N MET A 1 -41.22 37.36 -0.20
CA MET A 1 -41.14 36.17 -1.08
C MET A 1 -40.99 34.93 -0.21
N PHE A 2 -42.11 34.42 0.35
CA PHE A 2 -42.13 33.12 1.02
C PHE A 2 -43.31 32.36 0.41
N GLY A 3 -43.02 31.45 -0.52
CA GLY A 3 -44.04 30.69 -1.24
C GLY A 3 -44.77 29.72 -0.32
N GLU A 4 -46.10 29.77 -0.33
CA GLU A 4 -46.95 28.88 0.44
C GLU A 4 -46.82 27.42 -0.05
N TRP A 5 -46.18 26.58 0.76
CA TRP A 5 -46.13 25.14 0.54
C TRP A 5 -47.51 24.51 0.77
N ARG A 6 -48.33 24.44 -0.28
CA ARG A 6 -49.61 23.71 -0.26
C ARG A 6 -49.36 22.20 -0.34
N PHE A 7 -49.30 21.54 0.83
CA PHE A 7 -49.27 20.08 0.92
C PHE A 7 -50.61 19.49 0.43
N THR A 8 -50.62 18.93 -0.78
CA THR A 8 -51.75 18.09 -1.22
C THR A 8 -51.58 16.68 -0.68
N ARG A 9 -52.68 16.01 -0.35
CA ARG A 9 -52.68 14.63 0.18
C ARG A 9 -51.87 13.67 -0.71
N ARG A 10 -51.92 13.88 -2.03
CA ARG A 10 -51.15 13.11 -3.02
C ARG A 10 -49.63 13.29 -2.85
N LYS A 11 -49.15 14.53 -2.71
CA LYS A 11 -47.72 14.82 -2.48
C LYS A 11 -47.20 14.23 -1.16
N VAL A 12 -48.06 14.19 -0.13
CA VAL A 12 -47.72 13.55 1.14
C VAL A 12 -47.57 12.03 0.95
N LEU A 13 -48.51 11.38 0.26
CA LEU A 13 -48.42 9.94 -0.03
C LEU A 13 -47.22 9.59 -0.91
N ASP A 14 -46.96 10.36 -1.97
CA ASP A 14 -45.83 10.15 -2.88
C ASP A 14 -44.49 10.28 -2.14
N PHE A 15 -44.40 11.21 -1.18
CA PHE A 15 -43.21 11.37 -0.34
C PHE A 15 -42.95 10.14 0.53
N PHE A 16 -43.97 9.61 1.20
CA PHE A 16 -43.81 8.42 2.05
C PHE A 16 -43.54 7.15 1.25
N LEU A 17 -44.25 6.94 0.14
CA LEU A 17 -44.05 5.78 -0.73
C LEU A 17 -42.69 5.83 -1.43
N GLY A 18 -42.32 6.97 -2.00
CA GLY A 18 -41.02 7.17 -2.66
C GLY A 18 -39.86 7.09 -1.67
N GLY A 19 -39.98 7.73 -0.51
CA GLY A 19 -38.99 7.65 0.57
C GLY A 19 -38.83 6.24 1.12
N GLY A 20 -39.92 5.50 1.30
CA GLY A 20 -39.90 4.10 1.74
C GLY A 20 -39.21 3.18 0.74
N LEU A 21 -39.52 3.31 -0.55
CA LEU A 21 -38.87 2.55 -1.63
C LEU A 21 -37.37 2.86 -1.71
N LEU A 22 -36.98 4.13 -1.65
CA LEU A 22 -35.57 4.53 -1.62
C LEU A 22 -34.85 3.98 -0.39
N GLY A 23 -35.48 4.05 0.79
CA GLY A 23 -34.94 3.49 2.03
C GLY A 23 -34.74 1.97 1.95
N MET A 24 -35.69 1.24 1.34
CA MET A 24 -35.58 -0.20 1.14
C MET A 24 -34.45 -0.56 0.17
N LEU A 25 -34.38 0.13 -0.97
CA LEU A 25 -33.31 -0.08 -1.95
C LEU A 25 -31.93 0.25 -1.36
N ALA A 26 -31.81 1.34 -0.60
CA ALA A 26 -30.57 1.70 0.08
C ALA A 26 -30.16 0.65 1.12
N SER A 27 -31.13 0.14 1.91
CA SER A 27 -30.89 -0.92 2.90
C SER A 27 -30.40 -2.22 2.27
N MET A 28 -30.93 -2.58 1.09
CA MET A 28 -30.52 -3.78 0.34
C MET A 28 -29.17 -3.57 -0.37
N ALA A 29 -28.91 -2.39 -0.91
CA ALA A 29 -27.66 -2.08 -1.59
C ALA A 29 -26.48 -1.94 -0.62
N TYR A 30 -26.73 -1.46 0.60
CA TYR A 30 -25.70 -1.24 1.61
C TYR A 30 -24.83 -2.49 1.94
N PRO A 31 -25.39 -3.68 2.26
CA PRO A 31 -24.58 -4.86 2.54
C PRO A 31 -23.82 -5.34 1.30
N VAL A 32 -24.38 -5.21 0.09
CA VAL A 32 -23.70 -5.56 -1.16
C VAL A 32 -22.48 -4.66 -1.38
N LEU A 33 -22.66 -3.35 -1.24
CA LEU A 33 -21.57 -2.38 -1.35
C LEU A 33 -20.50 -2.62 -0.27
N ARG A 34 -20.91 -2.90 0.96
CA ARG A 34 -20.00 -3.20 2.07
C ARG A 34 -19.25 -4.51 1.87
N TYR A 35 -19.85 -5.51 1.23
CA TYR A 35 -19.19 -6.77 0.90
C TYR A 35 -18.15 -6.59 -0.21
N LEU A 36 -18.49 -5.80 -1.24
CA LEU A 36 -17.60 -5.51 -2.37
C LEU A 36 -16.44 -4.56 -2.00
N MET A 37 -16.63 -3.70 -1.01
CA MET A 37 -15.60 -2.79 -0.50
C MET A 37 -14.98 -3.36 0.77
N PRO A 38 -13.92 -4.18 0.68
CA PRO A 38 -13.25 -4.67 1.87
C PRO A 38 -12.77 -3.48 2.71
N ALA A 39 -12.99 -3.54 4.01
CA ALA A 39 -12.37 -2.59 4.93
C ALA A 39 -10.86 -2.61 4.66
N LYS A 40 -10.23 -1.43 4.55
CA LYS A 40 -8.76 -1.36 4.49
C LYS A 40 -8.25 -2.18 5.67
N ALA A 41 -7.60 -3.30 5.38
CA ALA A 41 -7.04 -4.14 6.42
C ALA A 41 -6.19 -3.22 7.27
N ALA A 42 -6.56 -3.06 8.55
CA ALA A 42 -5.75 -2.31 9.49
C ALA A 42 -4.36 -2.90 9.34
N ALA A 43 -3.40 -2.06 8.93
CA ALA A 43 -2.01 -2.43 8.83
C ALA A 43 -1.64 -3.06 10.16
N VAL A 44 -1.62 -4.39 10.23
CA VAL A 44 -1.20 -5.09 11.44
C VAL A 44 0.19 -4.54 11.71
N SER A 45 0.33 -3.81 12.80
CA SER A 45 1.61 -3.28 13.25
C SER A 45 2.45 -4.48 13.67
N THR A 46 2.95 -5.23 12.69
CA THR A 46 4.05 -6.14 12.93
C THR A 46 5.18 -5.24 13.37
N GLY A 47 5.45 -5.25 14.69
CA GLY A 47 6.63 -4.62 15.26
C GLY A 47 7.90 -5.15 14.58
N ASP A 48 9.05 -4.58 14.95
CA ASP A 48 10.38 -4.89 14.42
C ASP A 48 10.52 -6.35 13.91
N VAL A 49 10.50 -6.52 12.59
CA VAL A 49 10.69 -7.83 11.96
C VAL A 49 12.17 -8.01 11.67
N ARG A 50 12.71 -9.17 12.05
CA ARG A 50 14.06 -9.57 11.67
C ARG A 50 14.09 -9.84 10.16
N ALA A 51 14.79 -9.00 9.41
CA ALA A 51 14.89 -9.09 7.96
C ALA A 51 16.01 -10.04 7.51
N ALA A 52 17.20 -9.89 8.09
CA ALA A 52 18.38 -10.69 7.75
C ALA A 52 19.47 -10.56 8.81
N GLY A 53 20.37 -11.55 8.86
CA GLY A 53 21.68 -11.36 9.49
C GLY A 53 22.55 -10.42 8.64
N ALA A 54 23.28 -9.50 9.27
CA ALA A 54 24.16 -8.54 8.60
C ALA A 54 25.28 -9.22 7.79
N ALA A 55 25.65 -10.46 8.13
CA ALA A 55 26.62 -11.26 7.39
C ALA A 55 26.04 -11.96 6.15
N GLU A 56 24.71 -12.04 6.01
CA GLU A 56 24.05 -12.72 4.88
C GLU A 56 24.04 -11.87 3.61
N LEU A 57 24.02 -10.54 3.75
CA LEU A 57 23.99 -9.60 2.63
C LEU A 57 25.40 -9.14 2.25
N LYS A 58 25.90 -9.59 1.11
CA LYS A 58 27.11 -9.03 0.49
C LYS A 58 26.90 -7.55 0.13
N PRO A 59 27.96 -6.72 0.08
CA PRO A 59 27.85 -5.37 -0.49
C PRO A 59 27.25 -5.41 -1.90
N ASN A 60 26.47 -4.39 -2.26
CA ASN A 60 25.76 -4.32 -3.53
C ASN A 60 24.81 -5.52 -3.79
N SER A 61 24.02 -5.90 -2.77
CA SER A 61 23.04 -6.98 -2.91
C SER A 61 21.76 -6.68 -2.12
N ALA A 62 20.70 -7.42 -2.40
CA ALA A 62 19.43 -7.26 -1.71
C ALA A 62 18.79 -8.60 -1.37
N LYS A 63 17.89 -8.56 -0.38
CA LYS A 63 17.10 -9.70 0.07
C LYS A 63 15.65 -9.30 0.22
N ILE A 64 14.76 -10.09 -0.36
CA ILE A 64 13.31 -9.92 -0.18
C ILE A 64 12.87 -10.79 0.99
N PHE A 65 12.03 -10.25 1.87
CA PHE A 65 11.51 -10.94 3.04
C PHE A 65 10.04 -10.59 3.26
N ARG A 66 9.35 -11.38 4.09
CA ARG A 66 7.94 -11.17 4.39
C ARG A 66 7.79 -10.13 5.50
N PHE A 67 7.01 -9.08 5.26
CA PHE A 67 6.77 -7.99 6.21
C PHE A 67 5.27 -7.76 6.42
N GLY A 68 4.69 -8.53 7.33
CA GLY A 68 3.24 -8.58 7.52
C GLY A 68 2.54 -9.24 6.33
N SER A 69 1.63 -8.50 5.68
CA SER A 69 0.86 -8.93 4.51
C SER A 69 1.55 -8.64 3.18
N GLU A 70 2.60 -7.81 3.17
CA GLU A 70 3.29 -7.38 1.96
C GLU A 70 4.78 -7.78 1.99
N PRO A 71 5.41 -8.02 0.84
CA PRO A 71 6.85 -8.26 0.79
C PRO A 71 7.61 -6.95 0.98
N ALA A 72 8.77 -7.03 1.63
CA ALA A 72 9.72 -5.94 1.77
C ALA A 72 11.09 -6.35 1.19
N ILE A 73 11.85 -5.37 0.72
CA ILE A 73 13.20 -5.55 0.19
C ILE A 73 14.19 -4.81 1.08
N LEU A 74 15.22 -5.52 1.53
CA LEU A 74 16.37 -4.98 2.23
C LEU A 74 17.53 -4.92 1.23
N VAL A 75 18.02 -3.72 0.97
CA VAL A 75 19.14 -3.44 0.06
C VAL A 75 20.36 -3.05 0.90
N ARG A 76 21.50 -3.69 0.62
CA ARG A 76 22.81 -3.24 1.07
C ARG A 76 23.48 -2.51 -0.10
N THR A 77 23.52 -1.19 0.00
CA THR A 77 24.13 -0.32 -1.01
C THR A 77 25.63 -0.65 -1.19
N PRO A 78 26.24 -0.23 -2.31
CA PRO A 78 27.69 -0.36 -2.51
C PRO A 78 28.52 0.32 -1.42
N SER A 79 28.04 1.43 -0.86
CA SER A 79 28.66 2.13 0.28
C SER A 79 28.51 1.39 1.61
N GLY A 80 27.74 0.29 1.65
CA GLY A 80 27.53 -0.55 2.83
C GLY A 80 26.35 -0.14 3.70
N GLU A 81 25.62 0.92 3.34
CA GLU A 81 24.40 1.35 4.04
C GLU A 81 23.25 0.35 3.78
N TYR A 82 22.50 0.03 4.84
CA TYR A 82 21.31 -0.80 4.76
C TYR A 82 20.05 0.06 4.63
N ARG A 83 19.22 -0.27 3.63
CA ARG A 83 17.94 0.41 3.41
C ARG A 83 16.85 -0.59 3.15
N ALA A 84 15.68 -0.36 3.73
CA ALA A 84 14.53 -1.20 3.56
C ALA A 84 13.39 -0.44 2.89
N PHE A 85 12.73 -1.10 1.94
CA PHE A 85 11.58 -0.57 1.23
C PHE A 85 10.49 -1.64 1.11
N SER A 86 9.26 -1.22 0.79
CA SER A 86 8.27 -2.14 0.25
C SER A 86 8.81 -2.75 -1.04
N ALA A 87 8.69 -4.07 -1.17
CA ALA A 87 9.02 -4.75 -2.42
C ALA A 87 7.85 -4.71 -3.41
N VAL A 88 6.81 -3.91 -3.15
CA VAL A 88 5.62 -3.80 -4.00
C VAL A 88 5.78 -2.60 -4.94
N CYS A 89 5.82 -2.86 -6.24
CA CYS A 89 5.89 -1.83 -7.26
C CYS A 89 4.65 -0.93 -7.20
N THR A 90 4.88 0.38 -7.25
CA THR A 90 3.83 1.39 -7.11
C THR A 90 2.96 1.59 -8.34
N HIS A 91 3.25 0.88 -9.43
CA HIS A 91 2.42 0.84 -10.63
C HIS A 91 1.21 -0.10 -10.45
N LEU A 92 1.44 -1.42 -10.45
CA LEU A 92 0.41 -2.47 -10.39
C LEU A 92 0.79 -3.61 -9.44
N SER A 93 1.50 -3.29 -8.36
CA SER A 93 1.79 -4.20 -7.24
C SER A 93 2.62 -5.46 -7.53
N CYS A 94 3.35 -5.49 -8.65
CA CYS A 94 4.36 -6.53 -8.89
C CYS A 94 5.50 -6.47 -7.86
N THR A 95 6.08 -7.62 -7.54
CA THR A 95 7.27 -7.67 -6.68
C THR A 95 8.49 -7.13 -7.43
N VAL A 96 9.15 -6.13 -6.86
CA VAL A 96 10.41 -5.57 -7.39
C VAL A 96 11.61 -6.44 -7.04
N GLN A 97 12.69 -6.28 -7.80
CA GLN A 97 13.95 -7.00 -7.65
C GLN A 97 15.11 -5.99 -7.60
N TYR A 98 16.26 -6.40 -7.08
CA TYR A 98 17.46 -5.57 -7.13
C TYR A 98 18.34 -5.96 -8.31
N ARG A 99 18.78 -4.96 -9.08
CA ARG A 99 19.72 -5.10 -10.19
C ARG A 99 21.06 -4.50 -9.78
N ALA A 100 21.99 -5.36 -9.37
CA ALA A 100 23.32 -4.96 -8.88
C ALA A 100 24.20 -4.30 -9.96
N ASP A 101 23.93 -4.60 -11.23
CA ASP A 101 24.59 -4.01 -12.40
C ASP A 101 24.17 -2.57 -12.68
N LEU A 102 22.93 -2.21 -12.31
CA LEU A 102 22.39 -0.85 -12.48
C LEU A 102 22.30 -0.07 -11.17
N GLU A 103 22.55 -0.72 -10.04
CA GLU A 103 22.30 -0.17 -8.69
C GLU A 103 20.85 0.32 -8.52
N HIS A 104 19.90 -0.38 -9.14
CA HIS A 104 18.50 -0.03 -9.16
C HIS A 104 17.63 -1.10 -8.50
N ILE A 105 16.55 -0.67 -7.88
CA ILE A 105 15.40 -1.53 -7.62
C ILE A 105 14.53 -1.48 -8.89
N TRP A 106 14.25 -2.64 -9.47
CA TRP A 106 13.65 -2.77 -10.79
C TRP A 106 12.42 -3.68 -10.78
N CYS A 107 11.43 -3.37 -11.62
CA CYS A 107 10.21 -4.13 -11.77
C CYS A 107 10.10 -4.73 -13.17
N ALA A 108 10.07 -6.06 -13.26
CA ALA A 108 10.01 -6.80 -14.53
C ALA A 108 8.70 -6.63 -15.31
N CYS A 109 7.60 -6.29 -14.64
CA CYS A 109 6.29 -6.26 -15.29
C CYS A 109 6.17 -5.18 -16.36
N HIS A 110 6.71 -3.99 -16.11
CA HIS A 110 6.58 -2.84 -17.02
C HIS A 110 7.86 -1.97 -17.04
N ASN A 111 9.00 -2.59 -16.73
CA ASN A 111 10.30 -1.93 -16.69
C ASN A 111 10.32 -0.67 -15.80
N GLY A 112 9.79 -0.79 -14.58
CA GLY A 112 9.81 0.29 -13.59
C GLY A 112 11.17 0.36 -12.90
N HIS A 113 11.73 1.56 -12.72
CA HIS A 113 13.03 1.79 -12.11
C HIS A 113 12.93 2.69 -10.88
N PHE A 114 13.59 2.26 -9.81
CA PHE A 114 13.78 3.03 -8.60
C PHE A 114 15.27 3.07 -8.22
N ASP A 115 15.72 4.18 -7.67
CA ASP A 115 17.08 4.33 -7.16
C ASP A 115 17.28 3.61 -5.81
N LEU A 116 18.50 3.63 -5.27
CA LEU A 116 18.83 3.09 -3.94
C LEU A 116 18.17 3.85 -2.77
N TYR A 117 17.48 4.96 -3.05
CA TYR A 117 16.67 5.72 -2.09
C TYR A 117 15.17 5.41 -2.23
N GLY A 118 14.81 4.48 -3.13
CA GLY A 118 13.44 4.08 -3.41
C GLY A 118 12.65 5.09 -4.26
N ARG A 119 13.29 6.14 -4.77
CA ARG A 119 12.65 7.14 -5.65
C ARG A 119 12.46 6.53 -7.03
N ASN A 120 11.29 6.72 -7.62
CA ASN A 120 11.04 6.35 -9.01
C ASN A 120 11.86 7.26 -9.93
N ILE A 121 12.71 6.65 -10.76
CA ILE A 121 13.64 7.34 -11.67
C ILE A 121 13.40 6.99 -13.13
N GLY A 122 12.54 6.01 -13.41
CA GLY A 122 12.21 5.63 -14.77
C GLY A 122 11.06 4.64 -14.85
N GLY A 123 10.46 4.59 -16.04
CA GLY A 123 9.31 3.73 -16.35
C GLY A 123 7.96 4.27 -15.83
N PRO A 124 6.92 3.43 -15.84
CA PRO A 124 5.56 3.79 -15.44
C PRO A 124 5.29 4.13 -13.96
N PRO A 125 6.08 3.67 -12.95
CA PRO A 125 5.74 3.89 -11.54
C PRO A 125 5.54 5.38 -11.19
N PRO A 126 4.35 5.78 -10.67
CA PRO A 126 4.02 7.18 -10.47
C PRO A 126 4.59 7.77 -9.17
N ARG A 127 5.09 6.93 -8.26
CA ARG A 127 5.53 7.35 -6.92
C ARG A 127 6.68 6.48 -6.38
N PRO A 128 7.44 6.97 -5.37
CA PRO A 128 8.49 6.21 -4.69
C PRO A 128 7.96 4.98 -3.97
N LEU A 129 8.85 4.00 -3.74
CA LEU A 129 8.61 2.89 -2.84
C LEU A 129 8.45 3.40 -1.40
N ALA A 130 7.60 2.74 -0.62
CA ALA A 130 7.46 3.05 0.80
C ALA A 130 8.75 2.65 1.53
N ALA A 131 9.43 3.61 2.15
CA ALA A 131 10.62 3.34 2.95
C ALA A 131 10.27 2.83 4.35
N TYR A 132 11.07 1.89 4.85
CA TYR A 132 10.96 1.35 6.20
C TYR A 132 12.25 1.62 6.98
N PRO A 133 12.17 2.09 8.23
CA PRO A 133 13.36 2.20 9.07
C PRO A 133 14.04 0.83 9.24
N ALA A 134 15.33 0.79 8.94
CA ALA A 134 16.18 -0.38 9.17
C ALA A 134 17.18 -0.05 10.27
N ALA A 135 17.24 -0.88 11.31
CA ALA A 135 18.17 -0.75 12.41
C ALA A 135 19.05 -2.01 12.50
N VAL A 136 20.37 -1.80 12.52
CA VAL A 136 21.33 -2.89 12.79
C VAL A 136 21.45 -3.04 14.30
N ARG A 137 21.09 -4.20 14.83
CA ARG A 137 21.25 -4.56 16.25
C ARG A 137 22.20 -5.74 16.34
N GLY A 138 23.49 -5.45 16.58
CA GLY A 138 24.55 -6.46 16.61
C GLY A 138 24.76 -7.10 15.24
N LYS A 139 24.50 -8.41 15.12
CA LYS A 139 24.62 -9.17 13.86
C LYS A 139 23.32 -9.24 13.06
N GLU A 140 22.25 -8.62 13.52
CA GLU A 140 20.91 -8.74 12.94
C GLU A 140 20.36 -7.40 12.47
N ILE A 141 19.58 -7.43 11.39
CA ILE A 141 18.93 -6.26 10.81
C ILE A 141 17.44 -6.36 11.07
N TYR A 142 16.91 -5.36 11.77
CA TYR A 142 15.49 -5.23 12.07
C TYR A 142 14.90 -4.14 11.19
N VAL A 143 13.73 -4.43 10.62
CA VAL A 143 12.95 -3.47 9.84
C VAL A 143 11.63 -3.22 10.56
N SER A 144 11.32 -1.95 10.77
CA SER A 144 10.10 -1.52 11.46
C SER A 144 9.14 -0.82 10.50
N ARG A 145 7.84 -0.84 10.81
CA ARG A 145 6.85 -0.06 10.07
C ARG A 145 6.72 1.26 10.81
N LYS A 146 7.10 2.37 10.18
CA LYS A 146 6.86 3.70 10.76
C LYS A 146 5.34 3.85 10.89
N ALA A 147 4.86 4.06 12.12
CA ALA A 147 3.46 4.30 12.43
C ALA A 147 2.99 5.63 11.81
#